data_AF-A0A8J3M1H2-F1
#
_entry.id   AF-A0A8J3M1H2-F1
#
_cell.length_a   1.000
_cell.length_b   1.000
_cell.length_c   1.000
_cell.angle_alpha   90.00
_cell.angle_beta   90.00
_cell.angle_gamma   90.00
#
_symmetry.space_group_name_H-M   'P 1'
#
loop_
_entity.id
_entity.type
_entity.pdbx_description
1 polymer ?
#
loop_
_entity_poly.entity_id
_entity_poly.type
_entity_poly.pdbx_seq_one_letter_code
_entity_poly.pdbx_strand_id
1 'polypeptide(L)'
;MTRSNTELARDALEHFAVLHRHLERADLADETVADAVSMRLAAAIEALSRTGESFRTRVLGSEWRVMWATRNRIAHGYAYIDLEMIRSTVEHDVPEVERRLRAEIA
;
A
#
# COMPACT_ATOMS: atom_id res chain seq x y z
N MET A 1 7.81 13.58 18.90
CA MET A 1 6.45 13.96 18.46
C MET A 1 5.86 12.80 17.67
N THR A 2 4.64 12.39 17.98
CA THR A 2 3.92 11.37 17.20
C THR A 2 3.39 12.00 15.92
N ARG A 3 3.60 11.36 14.76
CA ARG A 3 3.06 11.84 13.47
C ARG A 3 1.52 11.83 13.52
N SER A 4 0.91 12.85 12.91
CA SER A 4 -0.54 12.95 12.71
C SER A 4 -1.05 11.96 11.68
N ASN A 5 -2.36 11.70 11.67
CA ASN A 5 -2.99 10.86 10.65
C ASN A 5 -2.75 11.40 9.23
N THR A 6 -2.77 12.73 9.06
CA THR A 6 -2.51 13.40 7.79
C THR A 6 -1.08 13.16 7.31
N GLU A 7 -0.08 13.27 8.19
CA GLU A 7 1.32 12.97 7.84
C GLU A 7 1.49 11.50 7.46
N LEU A 8 0.90 10.57 8.20
CA LEU A 8 0.97 9.14 7.91
C LEU A 8 0.25 8.76 6.61
N ALA A 9 -0.87 9.41 6.30
CA ALA A 9 -1.56 9.24 5.02
C ALA A 9 -0.73 9.80 3.85
N ARG A 10 -0.01 10.91 4.05
CA ARG A 10 0.96 11.42 3.07
C ARG A 10 2.12 10.46 2.86
N ASP A 11 2.70 9.92 3.94
CA ASP A 11 3.75 8.89 3.86
C ASP A 11 3.28 7.68 3.02
N ALA A 12 2.03 7.23 3.21
CA ALA A 12 1.45 6.14 2.43
C ALA A 12 1.32 6.49 0.94
N LEU A 13 0.82 7.68 0.62
CA LEU A 13 0.71 8.18 -0.76
C LEU A 13 2.08 8.33 -1.44
N GLU A 14 3.11 8.73 -0.70
CA GLU A 14 4.47 8.79 -1.23
C GLU A 14 5.00 7.40 -1.59
N HIS A 15 4.71 6.39 -0.77
CA HIS A 15 5.05 5.01 -1.08
C HIS A 15 4.32 4.48 -2.32
N PHE A 16 3.02 4.77 -2.48
CA PHE A 16 2.28 4.44 -3.71
C PHE A 16 2.85 5.16 -4.94
N ALA A 17 3.23 6.44 -4.82
CA ALA A 17 3.89 7.15 -5.91
C ALA A 17 5.23 6.52 -6.30
N VAL A 18 6.03 6.06 -5.33
CA VAL A 18 7.29 5.34 -5.62
C VAL A 18 7.01 4.01 -6.30
N LEU A 19 5.98 3.29 -5.85
CA LEU A 19 5.53 2.04 -6.45
C LEU A 19 5.19 2.23 -7.94
N HIS A 20 4.40 3.25 -8.29
CA HIS A 20 4.06 3.54 -9.68
C HIS A 20 5.30 3.85 -10.54
N ARG A 21 6.28 4.60 -10.01
CA ARG A 21 7.54 4.83 -10.71
C ARG A 21 8.36 3.57 -10.98
N HIS A 22 8.21 2.52 -10.17
CA HIS A 22 8.84 1.23 -10.48
C HIS A 22 8.14 0.53 -11.65
N LEU A 23 6.81 0.58 -11.69
CA LEU A 23 6.00 0.00 -12.78
C LEU A 23 6.16 0.74 -14.12
N GLU A 24 6.53 2.02 -14.09
CA GLU A 24 6.91 2.78 -15.29
C GLU A 24 8.24 2.29 -15.90
N ARG A 25 9.10 1.64 -15.11
CA ARG A 25 10.44 1.20 -15.56
C ARG A 25 10.43 -0.19 -16.18
N ALA A 26 9.68 -1.12 -15.61
CA ALA A 26 9.43 -2.45 -16.17
C ALA A 26 8.14 -3.03 -15.53
N ASP A 27 7.67 -4.17 -16.03
CA ASP A 27 6.54 -4.87 -15.44
C ASP A 27 6.94 -5.75 -14.24
N LEU A 28 5.94 -6.38 -13.61
CA LEU A 28 6.16 -7.30 -12.49
C LEU A 28 6.81 -8.64 -12.88
N ALA A 29 7.09 -8.90 -14.17
CA ALA A 29 7.88 -10.08 -14.55
C ALA A 29 9.38 -9.85 -14.28
N ASP A 30 9.82 -8.60 -14.15
CA ASP A 30 11.13 -8.24 -13.61
C ASP A 30 11.13 -8.39 -12.07
N GLU A 31 11.96 -9.29 -11.56
CA GLU A 31 12.06 -9.61 -10.13
C GLU A 31 12.43 -8.40 -9.27
N THR A 32 13.29 -7.50 -9.78
CA THR A 32 13.68 -6.29 -9.04
C THR A 32 12.52 -5.31 -8.94
N VAL A 33 11.72 -5.17 -10.01
CA VAL A 33 10.51 -4.33 -9.97
C VAL A 33 9.45 -4.96 -9.08
N ALA A 34 9.24 -6.27 -9.16
CA ALA A 34 8.29 -6.98 -8.31
C ALA A 34 8.60 -6.81 -6.82
N ASP A 35 9.88 -6.96 -6.43
CA ASP A 35 10.33 -6.75 -5.05
C ASP A 35 10.14 -5.29 -4.61
N ALA A 36 10.54 -4.34 -5.46
CA ALA A 36 10.41 -2.92 -5.15
C ALA A 36 8.94 -2.51 -4.99
N VAL A 37 8.06 -2.95 -5.88
CA VAL A 37 6.60 -2.72 -5.80
C VAL A 37 6.04 -3.32 -4.52
N SER A 38 6.36 -4.58 -4.23
CA SER A 38 5.87 -5.28 -3.03
C SER A 38 6.33 -4.58 -1.75
N MET A 39 7.61 -4.20 -1.66
CA MET A 39 8.12 -3.44 -0.52
C MET A 39 7.41 -2.09 -0.35
N ARG A 40 7.15 -1.36 -1.44
CA ARG A 40 6.46 -0.06 -1.36
C ARG A 40 4.99 -0.21 -0.98
N LEU A 41 4.31 -1.24 -1.46
CA LEU A 41 2.96 -1.57 -1.05
C LEU A 41 2.90 -1.89 0.45
N ALA A 42 3.80 -2.75 0.94
CA ALA A 42 3.88 -3.09 2.37
C ALA A 42 4.18 -1.85 3.23
N ALA A 43 5.11 -0.99 2.80
CA ALA A 43 5.45 0.24 3.51
C ALA A 43 4.28 1.24 3.56
N ALA A 44 3.51 1.37 2.48
CA ALA A 44 2.31 2.21 2.47
C ALA A 44 1.27 1.71 3.48
N ILE A 45 1.01 0.39 3.49
CA ILE A 45 0.07 -0.23 4.44
C ILE A 45 0.57 -0.10 5.88
N GLU A 46 1.88 -0.20 6.11
CA GLU A 46 2.48 0.01 7.43
C GLU A 46 2.32 1.46 7.91
N ALA A 47 2.50 2.44 7.03
CA ALA A 47 2.25 3.84 7.38
C ALA A 47 0.78 4.06 7.82
N LEU A 48 -0.16 3.45 7.10
CA LEU A 48 -1.59 3.49 7.44
C LEU A 48 -1.90 2.76 8.75
N SER A 49 -1.17 1.70 9.11
CA SER A 49 -1.36 0.94 10.36
C SER A 49 -1.21 1.81 11.61
N ARG A 50 -0.35 2.83 11.51
CA ARG A 50 0.00 3.78 12.57
C ARG A 50 -1.03 4.88 12.74
N THR A 51 -1.99 5.01 11.83
CA THR A 51 -3.09 5.97 11.97
C THR A 51 -4.10 5.49 13.02
N GLY A 52 -4.86 6.45 13.57
CA GLY A 52 -5.93 6.15 14.50
C GLY A 52 -6.96 5.19 13.92
N GLU A 53 -7.54 4.33 14.77
CA GLU A 53 -8.57 3.38 14.35
C GLU A 53 -9.77 4.07 13.69
N SER A 54 -10.23 5.20 14.23
CA SER A 54 -11.33 5.98 13.66
C SER A 54 -11.02 6.51 12.25
N PHE A 55 -9.76 6.81 11.95
CA PHE A 55 -9.31 7.20 10.61
C PHE A 55 -9.36 6.00 9.66
N ARG A 56 -8.77 4.86 10.05
CA ARG A 56 -8.78 3.65 9.21
C ARG A 56 -10.18 3.14 8.93
N THR A 57 -11.05 3.08 9.94
CA THR A 57 -12.44 2.63 9.77
C THR A 57 -13.20 3.57 8.83
N ARG A 58 -13.00 4.89 8.94
CA ARG A 58 -13.65 5.86 8.05
C ARG A 58 -13.16 5.75 6.60
N VAL A 59 -11.84 5.69 6.40
CA VAL A 59 -11.23 5.79 5.06
C VAL A 59 -11.17 4.44 4.34
N LEU A 60 -10.81 3.38 5.06
CA LEU A 60 -10.52 2.06 4.49
C LEU A 60 -11.64 1.03 4.81
N GLY A 61 -12.39 1.24 5.89
CA GLY A 61 -13.53 0.39 6.24
C GLY A 61 -13.16 -1.09 6.39
N SER A 62 -13.96 -1.97 5.79
CA SER A 62 -13.72 -3.42 5.78
C SER A 62 -12.41 -3.83 5.09
N GLU A 63 -11.96 -3.05 4.11
CA GLU A 63 -10.81 -3.37 3.27
C GLU A 63 -9.50 -3.35 4.06
N TRP A 64 -9.46 -2.65 5.19
CA TRP A 64 -8.29 -2.61 6.06
C TRP A 64 -7.78 -4.00 6.45
N ARG A 65 -8.69 -4.95 6.72
CA ARG A 65 -8.31 -6.31 7.11
C ARG A 65 -7.61 -7.05 5.96
N VAL A 66 -8.08 -6.84 4.73
CA VAL A 66 -7.48 -7.43 3.52
C VAL A 66 -6.12 -6.80 3.27
N MET A 67 -6.03 -5.47 3.29
CA MET A 67 -4.76 -4.74 3.15
C MET A 67 -3.72 -5.21 4.16
N TRP A 68 -4.09 -5.33 5.43
CA TRP A 68 -3.17 -5.81 6.47
C TRP A 68 -2.71 -7.25 6.23
N ALA A 69 -3.61 -8.12 5.76
CA ALA A 69 -3.26 -9.48 5.37
C ALA A 69 -2.30 -9.50 4.17
N THR A 70 -2.49 -8.65 3.16
CA THR A 70 -1.57 -8.50 2.02
C THR A 70 -0.18 -8.07 2.48
N ARG A 71 -0.08 -7.06 3.36
CA ARG A 71 1.19 -6.64 3.96
C ARG A 71 1.88 -7.79 4.70
N ASN A 72 1.13 -8.58 5.47
CA ASN A 72 1.71 -9.73 6.19
C ASN A 72 2.22 -10.81 5.24
N ARG A 73 1.51 -11.09 4.14
CA ARG A 73 1.99 -12.03 3.11
C ARG A 73 3.30 -11.56 2.49
N ILE A 74 3.41 -10.27 2.18
CA ILE A 74 4.65 -9.67 1.64
C ILE A 74 5.80 -9.78 2.66
N ALA A 75 5.56 -9.38 3.91
CA ALA A 75 6.59 -9.30 4.94
C ALA A 75 7.12 -10.68 5.38
N HIS A 76 6.25 -11.70 5.40
CA HIS A 76 6.63 -13.04 5.83
C HIS A 76 7.22 -13.91 4.72
N GLY A 77 7.28 -13.40 3.48
CA GLY A 77 8.07 -14.00 2.39
C GLY A 77 7.81 -15.50 2.23
N TYR A 78 6.53 -15.91 2.22
CA TYR A 78 6.11 -17.31 2.15
C TYR A 78 6.51 -17.94 0.80
N ALA A 79 7.80 -18.21 0.62
CA ALA A 79 8.52 -18.80 -0.51
C ALA A 79 8.43 -18.10 -1.88
N TYR A 80 7.28 -17.55 -2.28
CA TYR A 80 7.10 -16.76 -3.50
C TYR A 80 6.01 -15.72 -3.26
N ILE A 81 6.28 -14.46 -3.60
CA ILE A 81 5.24 -13.43 -3.65
C ILE A 81 4.34 -13.79 -4.83
N ASP A 82 3.05 -14.00 -4.59
CA ASP A 82 2.07 -14.21 -5.66
C ASP A 82 1.94 -12.92 -6.47
N LEU A 83 2.64 -12.88 -7.60
CA LEU A 83 2.72 -11.69 -8.47
C LEU A 83 1.38 -11.38 -9.14
N GLU A 84 0.50 -12.37 -9.30
CA GLU A 84 -0.85 -12.14 -9.82
C GLU A 84 -1.69 -11.40 -8.77
N MET A 85 -1.59 -11.81 -7.50
CA MET A 85 -2.22 -11.10 -6.39
C MET A 85 -1.68 -9.67 -6.24
N ILE A 86 -0.35 -9.47 -6.34
CA ILE A 86 0.24 -8.12 -6.28
C ILE A 86 -0.23 -7.27 -7.45
N ARG A 87 -0.21 -7.82 -8.68
CA ARG A 87 -0.73 -7.14 -9.87
C ARG A 87 -2.17 -6.69 -9.67
N SER A 88 -3.05 -7.61 -9.28
CA SER A 88 -4.45 -7.29 -9.04
C SER A 88 -4.62 -6.21 -7.97
N THR A 89 -3.87 -6.31 -6.87
CA THR A 89 -3.93 -5.32 -5.78
C THR A 89 -3.54 -3.93 -6.28
N VAL A 90 -2.45 -3.85 -7.06
CA VAL A 90 -1.92 -2.59 -7.57
C VAL A 90 -2.82 -1.98 -8.64
N GLU A 91 -3.38 -2.79 -9.54
CA GLU A 91 -4.20 -2.31 -10.66
C GLU A 91 -5.62 -1.94 -10.22
N HIS A 92 -6.20 -2.66 -9.25
CA HIS A 92 -7.61 -2.50 -8.89
C HIS A 92 -7.85 -1.86 -7.52
N ASP A 93 -7.01 -2.15 -6.51
CA ASP A 93 -7.28 -1.73 -5.13
C ASP A 93 -6.53 -0.43 -4.76
N VAL A 94 -5.26 -0.31 -5.16
CA VAL A 94 -4.43 0.86 -4.84
C VAL A 94 -5.05 2.18 -5.33
N PRO A 95 -5.57 2.31 -6.57
CA PRO A 95 -6.15 3.57 -7.04
C PRO A 95 -7.34 4.05 -6.20
N GLU A 96 -8.16 3.11 -5.71
CA GLU A 96 -9.26 3.41 -4.81
C GLU A 96 -8.76 3.94 -3.46
N VAL A 97 -7.77 3.26 -2.86
CA VAL A 97 -7.16 3.65 -1.60
C VAL A 97 -6.54 5.05 -1.71
N GLU A 98 -5.78 5.31 -2.77
CA GLU A 98 -5.17 6.62 -2.97
C GLU A 98 -6.23 7.73 -3.08
N ARG A 99 -7.32 7.48 -3.82
CA ARG A 99 -8.41 8.45 -3.98
C ARG A 99 -9.04 8.80 -2.64
N ARG A 100 -9.34 7.79 -1.81
CA ARG A 100 -9.93 7.99 -0.47
C ARG A 100 -8.98 8.74 0.46
N LEU A 101 -7.69 8.40 0.45
CA LEU A 101 -6.69 9.10 1.25
C LEU A 101 -6.58 10.57 0.84
N ARG A 102 -6.49 10.87 -0.46
CA ARG A 102 -6.43 12.25 -0.98
C ARG A 102 -7.67 13.06 -0.60
N ALA A 103 -8.87 12.46 -0.65
CA ALA A 103 -10.11 13.13 -0.26
C ALA A 103 -10.18 13.45 1.25
N GLU A 104 -9.56 12.62 2.09
CA GLU A 104 -9.55 12.80 3.55
C GLU A 104 -8.51 13.82 4.03
N ILE A 105 -7.42 14.02 3.30
CA ILE A 105 -6.33 14.92 3.68
C ILE A 105 -6.30 16.27 2.93
N ALA A 106 -7.26 16.48 2.04
CA ALA A 106 -7.49 17.74 1.34
C ALA A 106 -7.98 18.81 2.33
#